data_AF-A0A5D0HSE8-F1
#
_entry.id   AF-A0A5D0HSE8-F1
#
_cell.length_a   1.000
_cell.length_b   1.000
_cell.length_c   1.000
_cell.angle_alpha   90.00
_cell.angle_beta   90.00
_cell.angle_gamma   90.00
#
_symmetry.space_group_name_H-M   'P 1'
#
loop_
_entity.id
_entity.type
_entity.pdbx_description
1 polymer ?
#
loop_
_entity_poly.entity_id
_entity_poly.type
_entity_poly.pdbx_seq_one_letter_code
_entity_poly.pdbx_strand_id
1 'polypeptide(L)'
;MKGIQFIFGLVIFFGLVALYFINRRPNPTANLQKTEFVCGTKSELDDDILEGKRQFNINCAMCHRLSGNVDPPLLQNNFKNYTLETFQKFLYNEERKRENLFKNVECMQFPNLSHQKIDYIYKYLDHSINSE
;
A
#
# COMPACT_ATOMS: atom_id res chain seq x y z
N MET A 1 -45.66 -25.54 -25.41
CA MET A 1 -44.98 -26.03 -24.18
C MET A 1 -43.50 -26.38 -24.39
N LYS A 2 -43.11 -27.12 -25.45
CA LYS A 2 -41.70 -27.51 -25.70
C LYS A 2 -40.73 -26.34 -25.89
N GLY A 3 -41.16 -25.25 -26.54
CA GLY A 3 -40.32 -24.06 -26.73
C GLY A 3 -39.99 -23.30 -25.44
N ILE A 4 -40.93 -23.26 -24.49
CA ILE A 4 -40.71 -22.63 -23.19
C ILE A 4 -39.69 -23.43 -22.37
N GLN A 5 -39.78 -24.76 -22.37
CA GLN A 5 -38.81 -25.63 -21.70
C GLN A 5 -37.38 -25.47 -22.26
N PHE A 6 -37.25 -25.25 -23.58
CA PHE A 6 -35.96 -25.00 -24.22
C PHE A 6 -35.35 -23.66 -23.77
N ILE A 7 -36.16 -22.60 -23.69
CA ILE A 7 -35.69 -21.27 -23.23
C ILE A 7 -35.24 -21.34 -21.77
N PHE A 8 -36.00 -22.00 -20.89
CA PHE A 8 -35.61 -22.18 -19.49
C PHE A 8 -34.29 -22.96 -19.36
N GLY A 9 -34.09 -24.00 -20.18
CA GLY A 9 -32.83 -24.75 -20.21
C GLY A 9 -31.63 -23.88 -20.61
N LEU A 10 -31.78 -23.01 -21.61
CA LEU A 10 -30.71 -22.09 -22.03
C LEU A 10 -30.36 -21.07 -20.94
N VAL A 11 -31.36 -20.47 -20.29
CA VAL A 11 -31.12 -19.48 -19.21
C VAL A 11 -30.34 -20.11 -18.06
N ILE A 12 -30.71 -21.33 -17.65
CA ILE A 12 -30.00 -22.06 -16.58
C ILE A 12 -28.57 -22.39 -17.01
N PHE A 13 -28.36 -22.86 -18.24
CA PHE A 13 -27.04 -23.20 -18.75
C PHE A 13 -26.11 -21.97 -18.80
N PHE A 14 -26.57 -20.85 -19.36
CA PHE A 14 -25.78 -19.62 -19.39
C PHE A 14 -25.52 -19.05 -17.99
N GLY A 15 -26.49 -19.16 -17.08
CA GLY A 15 -26.32 -18.77 -15.68
C GLY A 15 -25.25 -19.59 -14.96
N LEU A 16 -25.25 -20.91 -15.13
CA LEU A 16 -24.24 -21.80 -14.56
C LEU A 16 -22.85 -21.55 -15.14
N VAL A 17 -22.75 -21.31 -16.45
CA VAL A 17 -21.49 -20.97 -17.12
C VAL A 17 -20.96 -19.63 -16.59
N ALA A 18 -21.81 -18.60 -16.48
CA ALA A 18 -21.41 -17.31 -15.93
C ALA A 18 -20.94 -17.42 -14.47
N LEU A 19 -21.66 -18.17 -13.63
CA LEU A 19 -21.27 -18.44 -12.25
C LEU A 19 -19.93 -19.17 -12.16
N TYR A 20 -19.71 -20.17 -13.02
CA TYR A 20 -18.44 -20.88 -13.11
C TYR A 20 -17.28 -19.94 -13.46
N PHE A 21 -17.47 -19.03 -14.42
CA PHE A 21 -16.44 -18.05 -14.79
C PHE A 21 -16.20 -16.98 -13.71
N ILE A 22 -17.24 -16.54 -13.00
CA ILE A 22 -17.09 -15.60 -11.87
C ILE A 22 -16.34 -16.27 -10.72
N ASN A 23 -16.68 -17.53 -10.39
CA ASN A 23 -16.03 -18.29 -9.32
C ASN A 23 -14.61 -18.78 -9.71
N ARG A 24 -14.31 -18.86 -11.00
CA ARG A 24 -12.95 -19.12 -11.53
C ARG A 24 -12.09 -17.87 -11.69
N ARG A 25 -12.63 -16.66 -11.47
CA ARG A 25 -11.74 -15.52 -11.35
C ARG A 25 -10.83 -15.84 -10.17
N PRO A 26 -9.50 -15.93 -10.36
CA PRO A 26 -8.62 -15.99 -9.21
C PRO A 26 -9.00 -14.79 -8.37
N ASN A 27 -9.29 -15.00 -7.08
CA ASN A 27 -9.34 -13.89 -6.15
C ASN A 27 -8.12 -13.04 -6.51
N PRO A 28 -8.28 -11.73 -6.81
CA PRO A 28 -7.11 -10.88 -6.87
C PRO A 28 -6.49 -11.09 -5.50
N THR A 29 -5.38 -11.82 -5.50
CA THR A 29 -4.58 -12.00 -4.32
C THR A 29 -4.24 -10.57 -3.96
N ALA A 30 -4.98 -10.00 -3.00
CA ALA A 30 -4.40 -9.09 -2.06
C ALA A 30 -3.06 -9.74 -1.77
N ASN A 31 -1.99 -9.02 -2.12
CA ASN A 31 -0.63 -9.46 -1.96
C ASN A 31 -0.36 -9.49 -0.44
N LEU A 32 -1.06 -10.40 0.24
CA LEU A 32 -0.67 -11.02 1.49
C LEU A 32 0.53 -11.82 1.07
N GLN A 33 1.67 -11.12 1.02
CA GLN A 33 2.98 -11.70 1.14
C GLN A 33 2.83 -12.77 2.22
N LYS A 34 2.82 -14.01 1.76
CA LYS A 34 2.77 -15.20 2.59
C LYS A 34 3.82 -14.98 3.66
N THR A 35 3.41 -14.68 4.89
CA THR A 35 4.29 -14.83 6.04
C THR A 35 4.49 -16.33 6.19
N GLU A 36 5.43 -16.85 5.40
CA GLU A 36 6.07 -18.11 5.68
C GLU A 36 6.76 -17.96 7.03
N PHE A 37 6.05 -18.30 8.09
CA PHE A 37 6.68 -18.77 9.31
C PHE A 37 7.32 -20.13 8.99
N VAL A 38 8.45 -20.08 8.28
CA VAL A 38 9.37 -21.20 8.16
C VAL A 38 10.38 -21.03 9.29
N CYS A 39 10.23 -21.90 10.29
CA CYS A 39 11.28 -22.18 11.26
C CYS A 39 12.59 -22.46 10.52
N GLY A 40 13.51 -21.48 10.48
CA GLY A 40 14.93 -21.74 10.17
C GLY A 40 15.56 -21.03 8.98
N THR A 41 14.89 -20.16 8.21
CA THR A 41 15.56 -19.37 7.17
C THR A 41 15.25 -17.89 7.31
N LYS A 42 16.16 -17.18 7.98
CA LYS A 42 16.25 -15.72 8.00
C LYS A 42 16.47 -15.23 6.57
N SER A 43 15.40 -14.85 5.87
CA SER A 43 15.52 -13.68 4.99
C SER A 43 15.72 -12.53 5.96
N GLU A 44 16.98 -12.24 6.27
CA GLU A 44 17.38 -11.26 7.28
C GLU A 44 17.15 -9.87 6.69
N LEU A 45 15.87 -9.53 6.53
CA LEU A 45 15.49 -8.14 6.33
C LEU A 45 15.99 -7.41 7.57
N ASP A 46 16.76 -6.35 7.34
CA ASP A 46 17.35 -5.52 8.40
C ASP A 46 16.29 -5.19 9.46
N ASP A 47 16.63 -5.39 10.73
CA ASP A 47 15.75 -5.11 11.86
C ASP A 47 15.24 -3.65 11.81
N ASP A 48 16.06 -2.74 11.28
CA ASP A 48 15.70 -1.33 11.06
C ASP A 48 14.58 -1.16 10.01
N ILE A 49 14.60 -1.96 8.94
CA ILE A 49 13.55 -1.94 7.89
C ILE A 49 12.26 -2.52 8.46
N LEU A 50 12.34 -3.57 9.27
CA LEU A 50 11.18 -4.18 9.93
C LEU A 50 10.52 -3.22 10.91
N GLU A 51 11.31 -2.56 11.76
CA GLU A 51 10.79 -1.53 12.66
C GLU A 51 10.26 -0.32 11.88
N GLY A 52 10.90 0.02 10.76
CA GLY A 52 10.42 1.05 9.83
C GLY A 52 9.03 0.76 9.27
N LYS A 53 8.80 -0.48 8.81
CA LYS A 53 7.48 -0.96 8.36
C LYS A 53 6.44 -0.84 9.46
N ARG A 54 6.80 -1.22 10.69
CA ARG A 54 5.90 -1.10 11.85
C ARG A 54 5.54 0.35 12.13
N GLN A 55 6.52 1.25 12.18
CA GLN A 55 6.28 2.67 12.41
C GLN A 55 5.47 3.32 11.29
N PHE A 56 5.72 2.96 10.02
CA PHE A 56 4.92 3.42 8.89
C PHE A 56 3.45 2.98 9.01
N ASN A 57 3.20 1.72 9.39
CA ASN A 57 1.84 1.22 9.58
C ASN A 57 1.07 1.94 10.70
N ILE A 58 1.76 2.33 11.77
CA ILE A 58 1.16 3.04 12.91
C ILE A 58 0.83 4.49 12.55
N ASN A 59 1.72 5.18 11.83
CA ASN A 59 1.67 6.63 11.68
C ASN A 59 1.19 7.10 10.29
N CYS A 60 1.42 6.32 9.24
CA CYS A 60 1.30 6.78 7.85
C CYS A 60 0.25 5.98 7.06
N ALA A 61 0.12 4.68 7.32
CA ALA A 61 -0.67 3.76 6.48
C ALA A 61 -2.19 4.05 6.45
N MET A 62 -2.71 4.87 7.38
CA MET A 62 -4.10 5.32 7.34
C MET A 62 -4.38 6.24 6.16
N CYS A 63 -3.42 7.08 5.81
CA CYS A 63 -3.56 8.08 4.74
C CYS A 63 -2.71 7.77 3.51
N HIS A 64 -1.63 6.99 3.70
CA HIS A 64 -0.65 6.71 2.66
C HIS A 64 -0.46 5.21 2.40
N ARG A 65 -0.61 4.81 1.15
CA ARG A 65 -0.26 3.52 0.59
C ARG A 65 1.00 3.65 -0.27
N LEU A 66 1.86 2.65 -0.20
CA LEU A 66 3.07 2.61 -1.04
C LEU A 66 2.72 2.39 -2.52
N SER A 67 1.60 1.73 -2.81
CA SER A 67 1.14 1.44 -4.17
C SER A 67 -0.39 1.50 -4.30
N GLY A 68 -0.87 1.68 -5.53
CA GLY A 68 -2.30 1.69 -5.87
C GLY A 68 -2.93 3.10 -6.06
N ASN A 69 -4.16 3.15 -6.57
CA ASN A 69 -4.74 4.38 -7.14
C ASN A 69 -5.45 5.33 -6.14
N VAL A 70 -5.36 5.10 -4.84
CA VAL A 70 -6.26 5.76 -3.84
C VAL A 70 -5.56 6.81 -2.97
N ASP A 71 -4.28 7.06 -3.22
CA ASP A 71 -3.48 8.00 -2.43
C ASP A 71 -3.40 9.39 -3.08
N PRO A 72 -3.59 10.51 -2.33
CA PRO A 72 -3.11 11.80 -2.78
C PRO A 72 -1.59 11.72 -2.97
N PRO A 73 -1.02 12.51 -3.90
CA PRO A 73 -0.08 11.98 -4.89
C PRO A 73 0.80 10.83 -4.38
N LEU A 74 0.70 9.67 -5.03
CA LEU A 74 1.46 8.44 -4.73
C LEU A 74 2.77 8.70 -3.99
N LEU A 75 2.87 8.19 -2.76
CA LEU A 75 4.03 8.42 -1.89
C LEU A 75 5.34 8.02 -2.61
N GLN A 76 5.30 6.95 -3.38
CA GLN A 76 6.40 6.49 -4.24
C GLN A 76 6.93 7.56 -5.22
N ASN A 77 6.04 8.37 -5.81
CA ASN A 77 6.43 9.38 -6.80
C ASN A 77 7.09 10.60 -6.14
N ASN A 78 6.71 10.92 -4.90
CA ASN A 78 7.24 12.07 -4.20
C ASN A 78 8.46 11.75 -3.35
N PHE A 79 8.53 10.54 -2.80
CA PHE A 79 9.58 10.14 -1.85
C PHE A 79 10.99 10.25 -2.46
N LYS A 80 11.13 10.00 -3.77
CA LYS A 80 12.40 10.14 -4.51
C LYS A 80 13.04 11.53 -4.43
N ASN A 81 12.28 12.55 -4.06
CA ASN A 81 12.77 13.92 -3.93
C ASN A 81 13.24 14.27 -2.51
N TYR A 82 13.13 13.34 -1.54
CA TYR A 82 13.53 13.59 -0.16
C TYR A 82 14.84 12.88 0.19
N THR A 83 15.75 13.64 0.78
CA THR A 83 16.82 13.08 1.62
C THR A 83 16.25 12.79 3.00
N LEU A 84 16.97 12.02 3.82
CA LEU A 84 16.57 11.79 5.22
C LEU A 84 16.34 13.11 5.98
N GLU A 85 17.24 14.09 5.79
CA GLU A 85 17.14 15.40 6.43
C GLU A 85 15.88 16.15 5.98
N THR A 86 15.63 16.25 4.67
CA THR A 86 14.45 16.98 4.18
C THR A 86 13.15 16.25 4.50
N PHE A 87 13.19 14.91 4.62
CA PHE A 87 12.06 14.11 5.10
C PHE A 87 11.75 14.39 6.58
N GLN A 88 12.77 14.43 7.44
CA GLN A 88 12.61 14.79 8.87
C GLN A 88 12.01 16.18 9.03
N LYS A 89 12.58 17.19 8.36
CA LYS A 89 12.05 18.57 8.38
C LYS A 89 10.61 18.66 7.87
N PHE A 90 10.28 17.86 6.85
CA PHE A 90 8.92 17.78 6.33
C PHE A 90 7.93 17.24 7.38
N LEU A 91 8.27 16.13 8.05
CA LEU A 91 7.41 15.53 9.08
C LEU A 91 7.25 16.42 10.32
N TYR A 92 8.25 17.22 10.64
CA TYR A 92 8.19 18.20 11.74
C TYR A 92 7.61 19.55 11.38
N ASN A 93 7.21 19.76 10.11
CA ASN A 93 6.63 21.02 9.64
C ASN A 93 7.62 22.21 9.75
N GLU A 94 8.92 21.99 9.60
CA GLU A 94 9.94 23.05 9.70
C GLU A 94 10.10 23.85 8.39
N GLU A 95 9.77 23.26 7.24
CA GLU A 95 10.00 23.88 5.91
C GLU A 95 8.77 23.83 4.98
N ARG A 96 7.55 24.01 5.49
CA ARG A 96 6.35 24.13 4.62
C ARG A 96 6.27 25.50 3.92
N LYS A 97 7.24 25.82 3.04
CA LYS A 97 7.09 26.84 1.99
C LYS A 97 6.59 26.21 0.69
N ARG A 98 5.46 25.49 0.74
CA ARG A 98 4.82 25.00 -0.49
C ARG A 98 3.70 25.95 -0.87
N GLU A 99 3.81 26.56 -2.06
CA GLU A 99 2.61 26.74 -2.87
C GLU A 99 2.04 25.32 -3.06
N ASN A 100 0.99 25.00 -2.31
CA ASN A 100 0.38 23.68 -2.30
C ASN A 100 0.01 23.28 -3.74
N LEU A 101 0.80 22.39 -4.38
CA LEU A 101 0.41 21.75 -5.64
C LEU A 101 -0.94 21.04 -5.51
N PHE A 102 -1.30 20.65 -4.28
CA PHE A 102 -2.60 20.09 -3.91
C PHE A 102 -3.28 21.10 -2.99
N LYS A 103 -4.02 22.05 -3.55
CA LYS A 103 -4.54 23.25 -2.88
C LYS A 103 -5.27 23.05 -1.54
N ASN A 104 -5.61 21.83 -1.11
CA ASN A 104 -6.44 21.60 0.08
C ASN A 104 -6.06 20.36 0.92
N VAL A 105 -4.85 19.79 0.81
CA VAL A 105 -4.47 18.61 1.62
C VAL A 105 -3.35 18.98 2.58
N GLU A 106 -3.73 19.36 3.81
CA GLU A 106 -2.77 19.55 4.88
C GLU A 106 -2.31 18.18 5.37
N CYS A 107 -1.06 17.80 5.07
CA CYS A 107 -0.46 16.61 5.68
C CYS A 107 -0.33 16.82 7.19
N MET A 108 -0.69 15.80 7.97
CA MET A 108 -0.54 15.81 9.42
C MET A 108 0.95 15.88 9.78
N GLN A 109 1.28 16.74 10.74
CA GLN A 109 2.63 16.84 11.32
C GLN A 109 2.84 15.77 12.40
N PHE A 110 4.08 15.32 12.57
CA PHE A 110 4.47 14.30 13.55
C PHE A 110 5.52 14.82 14.55
N PRO A 111 5.26 15.93 15.29
CA PRO A 111 6.23 16.54 16.21
C PRO A 111 6.71 15.61 17.34
N ASN A 112 5.92 14.59 17.66
CA ASN A 112 6.22 13.66 18.76
C ASN A 112 6.91 12.37 18.28
N LEU A 113 7.15 12.22 16.98
CA LEU A 113 7.84 11.05 16.45
C LEU A 113 9.34 11.28 16.52
N SER A 114 10.07 10.52 17.32
CA SER A 114 11.52 10.70 17.48
C SER A 114 12.28 10.56 16.15
N HIS A 115 13.43 11.24 16.02
CA HIS A 115 14.32 11.16 14.85
C HIS A 115 14.67 9.72 14.45
N GLN A 116 14.94 8.85 15.42
CA GLN A 116 15.26 7.44 15.18
C GLN A 116 14.10 6.69 14.51
N LYS A 117 12.87 6.90 14.98
CA LYS A 117 11.67 6.31 14.36
C LYS A 117 11.47 6.83 12.94
N ILE A 118 11.76 8.11 12.69
CA ILE A 118 11.71 8.68 11.35
C ILE A 118 12.76 8.04 10.44
N ASP A 119 13.98 7.82 10.93
CA ASP A 119 15.04 7.10 10.19
C ASP A 119 14.61 5.69 9.80
N TYR A 120 14.01 4.94 10.74
CA TYR A 120 13.44 3.62 10.42
C TYR A 120 12.38 3.70 9.33
N ILE A 121 11.43 4.64 9.42
CA ILE A 121 10.43 4.84 8.37
C ILE A 121 11.10 5.16 7.04
N TYR A 122 12.10 6.04 7.02
CA TYR A 122 12.82 6.42 5.81
C TYR A 122 13.51 5.20 5.17
N LYS A 123 14.25 4.41 5.95
CA LYS A 123 14.88 3.17 5.48
C LYS A 123 13.87 2.19 4.90
N TYR A 124 12.72 2.04 5.56
CA TYR A 124 11.64 1.18 5.04
C TYR A 124 11.09 1.68 3.71
N LEU A 125 10.84 2.98 3.58
CA LEU A 125 10.35 3.59 2.35
C LEU A 125 11.37 3.46 1.21
N ASP A 126 12.63 3.77 1.49
CA ASP A 126 13.74 3.67 0.54
C ASP A 126 13.91 2.23 0.04
N HIS A 127 13.94 1.27 0.96
CA HIS A 127 13.98 -0.15 0.63
C HIS A 127 12.76 -0.56 -0.21
N SER A 128 11.54 -0.19 0.20
CA SER A 128 10.31 -0.64 -0.47
C SER A 128 10.12 -0.05 -1.86
N ILE A 129 10.68 1.15 -2.12
CA ILE A 129 10.54 1.85 -3.39
C ILE A 129 11.65 1.46 -4.38
N ASN A 130 12.85 1.19 -3.89
CA ASN A 130 14.03 0.95 -4.73
C ASN A 130 14.41 -0.54 -4.87
N SER A 131 13.74 -1.46 -4.16
CA SER A 131 14.01 -2.92 -4.27
C SER A 131 13.12 -3.65 -5.28
N GLU A 132 12.36 -2.94 -6.12
CA GLU A 132 11.61 -3.48 -7.27
C GLU A 132 12.43 -3.49 -8.56
#